data_AF-A0A409VS64-F1
#
_entry.id   AF-A0A409VS64-F1
#
_cell.length_a   1.000
_cell.length_b   1.000
_cell.length_c   1.000
_cell.angle_alpha   90.00
_cell.angle_beta   90.00
_cell.angle_gamma   90.00
#
_symmetry.space_group_name_H-M   'P 1'
#
loop_
_entity.id
_entity.type
_entity.pdbx_description
1 polymer ?
#
loop_
_entity_poly.entity_id
_entity_poly.type
_entity_poly.pdbx_seq_one_letter_code
_entity_poly.pdbx_strand_id
1 'polypeptide(L)'
;MAPVATADNTHNSSDVQKYDILEDYKGSYRFAPIEEAQVSRAMIKRYFNTMYERAVSDVVIVGAGSAGLSCAYRLANDRPDLKITILEANVAPGGGAWLGGQLMTPMVIRKPADRFLREIGVDYEDEGPFVVVKHAALFTSTLLSKVLAMPNVVLMNATAVEDLIVHSDFEGKQRVAGVVTNWTLVALNHDTQSCMDPNTITAPVIISATGHDGPMGAFSAKRLVSAGLLKELGNMRGLDMNRAEPAIVNGTREVTPGLILTGMELSEHDGSNRMGPTFGAMIGSGIKAAKEAERILDTVEVVGGKIVGRITA
;
A
#
# COMPACT_ATOMS: atom_id res chain seq x y z
N MET A 1 7.72 15.35 -19.12
CA MET A 1 9.01 16.06 -18.99
C MET A 1 10.12 15.03 -19.02
N ALA A 2 11.20 15.29 -19.74
CA ALA A 2 12.35 14.38 -19.86
C ALA A 2 12.90 13.98 -18.47
N PRO A 3 13.48 12.79 -18.32
CA PRO A 3 14.15 12.41 -17.08
C PRO A 3 15.20 13.47 -16.75
N VAL A 4 15.22 13.93 -15.50
CA VAL A 4 16.35 14.72 -15.01
C VAL A 4 17.57 13.82 -15.17
N ALA A 5 18.44 14.18 -16.11
CA ALA A 5 19.70 13.48 -16.31
C ALA A 5 20.39 13.37 -14.96
N THR A 6 20.63 12.15 -14.51
CA THR A 6 21.59 11.88 -13.44
C THR A 6 22.92 12.37 -13.97
N ALA A 7 23.33 13.56 -13.52
CA ALA A 7 24.60 14.14 -13.89
C ALA A 7 25.69 13.09 -13.65
N ASP A 8 26.48 12.86 -14.69
CA ASP A 8 27.65 12.01 -14.69
C ASP A 8 28.48 12.25 -13.42
N ASN A 9 28.83 11.15 -12.77
CA ASN A 9 29.73 11.10 -11.62
C ASN A 9 31.18 11.36 -12.09
N THR A 10 31.43 12.53 -12.66
CA THR A 10 32.78 13.09 -12.66
C THR A 10 32.99 13.73 -11.30
N HIS A 11 33.76 13.07 -10.44
CA HIS A 11 34.26 13.64 -9.18
C HIS A 11 35.05 14.93 -9.48
N ASN A 12 34.33 16.06 -9.57
CA ASN A 12 34.93 17.37 -9.66
C ASN A 12 35.26 17.79 -8.22
N SER A 13 36.55 17.71 -7.86
CA SER A 13 37.10 18.01 -6.53
C SER A 13 36.96 19.47 -6.10
N SER A 14 36.17 20.30 -6.81
CA SER A 14 36.00 21.73 -6.57
C SER A 14 34.81 22.10 -5.68
N ASP A 15 33.79 21.24 -5.55
CA ASP A 15 32.59 21.55 -4.74
C ASP A 15 32.70 21.15 -3.26
N VAL A 16 33.75 20.42 -2.89
CA VAL A 16 34.02 20.01 -1.49
C VAL A 16 34.44 21.21 -0.61
N GLN A 17 34.71 22.38 -1.20
CA GLN A 17 35.20 23.57 -0.49
C GLN A 17 34.14 24.62 -0.12
N LYS A 18 32.83 24.34 -0.22
CA LYS A 18 31.81 25.39 0.00
C LYS A 18 31.43 25.61 1.47
N TYR A 19 31.59 24.61 2.34
CA TYR A 19 31.15 24.66 3.73
C TYR A 19 32.23 24.12 4.66
N ASP A 20 32.45 24.81 5.79
CA ASP A 20 33.30 24.33 6.89
C ASP A 20 32.51 23.27 7.67
N ILE A 21 32.71 22.00 7.32
CA ILE A 21 32.07 20.83 7.95
C ILE A 21 33.13 19.97 8.63
N LEU A 22 32.77 19.32 9.74
CA LEU A 22 33.70 18.49 10.51
C LEU A 22 32.96 17.32 11.15
N GLU A 23 33.39 16.09 10.83
CA GLU A 23 32.98 14.90 11.57
C GLU A 23 33.96 14.67 12.73
N ASP A 24 33.58 15.09 13.94
CA ASP A 24 34.41 14.90 15.14
C ASP A 24 33.57 14.60 16.39
N TYR A 25 33.59 13.34 16.82
CA TYR A 25 32.88 12.87 18.01
C TYR A 25 33.56 13.25 19.34
N LYS A 26 34.69 13.97 19.32
CA LYS A 26 35.37 14.48 20.53
C LYS A 26 34.91 15.90 20.92
N GLY A 27 33.91 16.45 20.22
CA GLY A 27 33.27 17.71 20.59
C GLY A 27 33.34 18.81 19.54
N SER A 28 34.01 18.58 18.40
CA SER A 28 34.12 19.57 17.32
C SER A 28 33.20 19.28 16.12
N TYR A 29 32.23 18.37 16.26
CA TYR A 29 31.29 18.02 15.19
C TYR A 29 30.57 19.26 14.63
N ARG A 30 30.55 19.40 13.30
CA ARG A 30 29.98 20.56 12.61
C ARG A 30 29.30 20.17 11.31
N PHE A 31 28.01 20.47 11.22
CA PHE A 31 27.24 20.39 9.98
C PHE A 31 27.43 21.66 9.13
N ALA A 32 27.09 21.55 7.85
CA ALA A 32 26.95 22.73 7.00
C ALA A 32 25.83 23.65 7.55
N PRO A 33 25.97 24.99 7.42
CA PRO A 33 24.92 25.91 7.85
C PRO A 33 23.63 25.72 7.04
N ILE A 34 22.49 25.91 7.69
CA ILE A 34 21.15 25.75 7.12
C ILE A 34 20.18 26.76 7.75
N GLU A 35 19.14 27.15 7.01
CA GLU A 35 18.02 27.96 7.49
C GLU A 35 16.72 27.15 7.52
N GLU A 36 15.83 27.44 8.46
CA GLU A 36 14.55 26.74 8.64
C GLU A 36 13.69 26.81 7.37
N ALA A 37 13.71 27.95 6.67
CA ALA A 37 12.98 28.14 5.44
C ALA A 37 13.48 27.23 4.30
N GLN A 38 14.76 26.86 4.29
CA GLN A 38 15.30 25.91 3.31
C GLN A 38 14.71 24.52 3.53
N VAL A 39 14.62 24.08 4.79
CA VAL A 39 14.02 22.80 5.17
C VAL A 39 12.53 22.77 4.83
N SER A 40 11.77 23.83 5.20
CA SER A 40 10.34 23.93 4.89
C SER A 40 10.07 23.89 3.38
N ARG A 41 10.78 24.70 2.59
CA ARG A 41 10.66 24.70 1.13
C ARG A 41 11.04 23.36 0.52
N ALA A 42 12.06 22.69 1.05
CA ALA A 42 12.49 21.39 0.57
C ALA A 42 11.40 20.32 0.73
N MET A 43 10.69 20.31 1.86
CA MET A 43 9.58 19.38 2.12
C MET A 43 8.34 19.73 1.29
N ILE A 44 7.88 20.98 1.37
CA ILE A 44 6.67 21.45 0.66
C ILE A 44 6.79 21.17 -0.84
N LYS A 45 7.92 21.57 -1.47
CA LYS A 45 8.10 21.36 -2.90
C LYS A 45 7.98 19.89 -3.29
N ARG A 46 8.63 18.99 -2.55
CA ARG A 46 8.60 17.55 -2.86
C ARG A 46 7.22 16.97 -2.65
N TYR A 47 6.60 17.24 -1.49
CA TYR A 47 5.30 16.68 -1.16
C TYR A 47 4.20 17.13 -2.14
N PHE A 48 4.13 18.43 -2.45
CA PHE A 48 3.13 18.94 -3.38
C PHE A 48 3.39 18.53 -4.83
N ASN A 49 4.66 18.37 -5.25
CA ASN A 49 4.96 17.76 -6.55
C ASN A 49 4.47 16.32 -6.61
N THR A 50 4.72 15.53 -5.55
CA THR A 50 4.19 14.16 -5.45
C THR A 50 2.67 14.14 -5.49
N MET A 51 1.97 15.00 -4.74
CA MET A 51 0.51 15.10 -4.81
C MET A 51 0.01 15.47 -6.21
N TYR A 52 0.65 16.44 -6.86
CA TYR A 52 0.30 16.86 -8.22
C TYR A 52 0.46 15.72 -9.22
N GLU A 53 1.60 15.01 -9.17
CA GLU A 53 1.89 13.87 -10.05
C GLU A 53 0.98 12.67 -9.80
N ARG A 54 0.57 12.46 -8.54
CA ARG A 54 -0.24 11.30 -8.11
C ARG A 54 -1.74 11.57 -8.03
N ALA A 55 -2.21 12.78 -8.36
CA ALA A 55 -3.63 13.07 -8.56
C ALA A 55 -4.27 12.12 -9.60
N VAL A 56 -3.45 11.61 -10.53
CA VAL A 56 -3.78 10.47 -11.39
C VAL A 56 -2.70 9.40 -11.23
N SER A 57 -3.09 8.21 -10.80
CA SER A 57 -2.21 7.04 -10.64
C SER A 57 -2.72 5.87 -11.48
N ASP A 58 -1.84 4.91 -11.80
CA ASP A 58 -2.24 3.71 -12.52
C ASP A 58 -2.85 2.69 -11.55
N VAL A 59 -2.28 2.60 -10.34
CA VAL A 59 -2.82 1.77 -9.25
C VAL A 59 -2.77 2.53 -7.93
N VAL A 60 -3.87 2.49 -7.19
CA VAL A 60 -3.92 2.95 -5.79
C VAL A 60 -4.05 1.75 -4.87
N ILE A 61 -3.18 1.66 -3.85
CA ILE A 61 -3.24 0.64 -2.81
C ILE A 61 -3.66 1.31 -1.49
N VAL A 62 -4.79 0.90 -0.92
CA VAL A 62 -5.32 1.43 0.34
C VAL A 62 -4.97 0.50 1.49
N GLY A 63 -4.10 0.96 2.38
CA GLY A 63 -3.56 0.21 3.51
C GLY A 63 -2.19 -0.39 3.22
N ALA A 64 -1.16 0.09 3.92
CA ALA A 64 0.21 -0.39 3.86
C ALA A 64 0.48 -1.51 4.89
N GLY A 65 -0.47 -2.41 5.09
CA GLY A 65 -0.30 -3.64 5.88
C GLY A 65 0.52 -4.70 5.13
N SER A 66 0.71 -5.88 5.72
CA SER A 66 1.46 -6.98 5.11
C SER A 66 0.93 -7.39 3.73
N ALA A 67 -0.39 -7.43 3.53
CA ALA A 67 -0.99 -7.74 2.23
C ALA A 67 -0.78 -6.61 1.20
N GLY A 68 -1.01 -5.35 1.60
CA GLY A 68 -0.83 -4.19 0.73
C GLY A 68 0.63 -3.99 0.30
N LEU A 69 1.57 -4.13 1.24
CA LEU A 69 3.01 -4.06 0.93
C LEU A 69 3.49 -5.23 0.07
N SER A 70 2.97 -6.45 0.29
CA SER A 70 3.30 -7.60 -0.57
C SER A 70 2.78 -7.40 -1.99
N CYS A 71 1.58 -6.82 -2.13
CA CYS A 71 1.03 -6.42 -3.41
C CYS A 71 1.88 -5.35 -4.09
N ALA A 72 2.20 -4.27 -3.39
CA ALA A 72 3.03 -3.18 -3.90
C ALA A 72 4.39 -3.68 -4.39
N TYR A 73 5.07 -4.52 -3.60
CA TYR A 73 6.37 -5.08 -3.95
C TYR A 73 6.31 -5.92 -5.23
N ARG A 74 5.33 -6.82 -5.34
CA ARG A 74 5.17 -7.68 -6.53
C ARG A 74 4.86 -6.83 -7.76
N LEU A 75 3.84 -5.99 -7.67
CA LEU A 75 3.37 -5.18 -8.78
C LEU A 75 4.44 -4.20 -9.29
N ALA A 76 5.15 -3.54 -8.38
CA ALA A 76 6.17 -2.57 -8.76
C ALA A 76 7.39 -3.20 -9.44
N ASN A 77 7.77 -4.42 -9.05
CA ASN A 77 8.84 -5.18 -9.72
C ASN A 77 8.41 -5.66 -11.12
N ASP A 78 7.22 -6.23 -11.22
CA ASP A 78 6.73 -6.83 -12.45
C ASP A 78 6.32 -5.75 -13.48
N ARG A 79 5.92 -4.56 -13.00
CA ARG A 79 5.44 -3.42 -13.80
C ARG A 79 6.10 -2.09 -13.42
N PRO A 80 7.39 -1.90 -13.75
CA PRO A 80 8.13 -0.67 -13.45
C PRO A 80 7.58 0.57 -14.19
N ASP A 81 6.73 0.37 -15.20
CA ASP A 81 6.03 1.42 -15.95
C ASP A 81 4.88 2.08 -15.17
N LEU A 82 4.30 1.37 -14.18
CA LEU A 82 3.09 1.83 -13.50
C LEU A 82 3.38 2.78 -12.33
N LYS A 83 2.61 3.86 -12.23
CA LYS A 83 2.54 4.73 -11.07
C LYS A 83 1.70 4.08 -9.96
N ILE A 84 2.38 3.53 -8.96
CA ILE A 84 1.74 2.90 -7.79
C ILE A 84 1.74 3.89 -6.63
N THR A 85 0.54 4.19 -6.11
CA THR A 85 0.35 5.11 -4.98
C THR A 85 -0.27 4.37 -3.80
N ILE A 86 0.46 4.29 -2.70
CA ILE A 86 0.03 3.65 -1.47
C ILE A 86 -0.50 4.71 -0.52
N LEU A 87 -1.74 4.54 -0.04
CA LEU A 87 -2.35 5.39 0.97
C LEU A 87 -2.42 4.63 2.29
N GLU A 88 -1.86 5.20 3.35
CA GLU A 88 -1.86 4.60 4.68
C GLU A 88 -2.42 5.57 5.71
N ALA A 89 -3.45 5.14 6.43
CA ALA A 89 -4.11 5.98 7.41
C ALA A 89 -3.19 6.32 8.58
N ASN A 90 -2.36 5.39 9.04
CA ASN A 90 -1.47 5.64 10.16
C ASN A 90 -0.23 6.45 9.75
N VAL A 91 0.39 7.11 10.72
CA VAL A 91 1.73 7.69 10.51
C VAL A 91 2.73 6.57 10.20
N ALA A 92 2.66 5.45 10.92
CA ALA A 92 3.54 4.30 10.68
C ALA A 92 2.84 3.26 9.79
N PRO A 93 3.39 2.94 8.60
CA PRO A 93 2.91 1.81 7.80
C PRO A 93 3.26 0.47 8.46
N GLY A 94 2.81 -0.63 7.85
CA GLY A 94 3.03 -2.00 8.32
C GLY A 94 1.79 -2.65 8.92
N GLY A 95 0.77 -1.86 9.27
CA GLY A 95 -0.48 -2.35 9.86
C GLY A 95 -0.22 -3.25 11.08
N GLY A 96 -0.89 -4.40 11.13
CA GLY A 96 -0.73 -5.37 12.21
C GLY A 96 0.53 -6.24 12.15
N ALA A 97 1.41 -6.06 11.16
CA ALA A 97 2.58 -6.92 10.94
C ALA A 97 3.84 -6.49 11.73
N TRP A 98 3.68 -5.68 12.77
CA TRP A 98 4.77 -5.33 13.69
C TRP A 98 4.99 -6.37 14.79
N LEU A 99 3.98 -7.20 15.06
CA LEU A 99 3.97 -8.20 16.12
C LEU A 99 3.38 -9.52 15.62
N GLY A 100 3.61 -10.59 16.39
CA GLY A 100 2.87 -11.85 16.31
C GLY A 100 1.57 -11.78 17.14
N GLY A 101 1.15 -12.92 17.67
CA GLY A 101 -0.04 -12.98 18.53
C GLY A 101 0.22 -12.44 19.93
N GLN A 102 -0.78 -11.79 20.55
CA GLN A 102 -0.76 -11.41 21.97
C GLN A 102 0.49 -10.58 22.37
N LEU A 103 0.90 -9.64 21.51
CA LEU A 103 2.10 -8.81 21.69
C LEU A 103 3.44 -9.57 21.67
N MET A 104 3.43 -10.85 21.34
CA MET A 104 4.65 -11.62 21.08
C MET A 104 5.28 -11.19 19.76
N THR A 105 6.51 -11.63 19.55
CA THR A 105 7.40 -11.13 18.51
C THR A 105 7.49 -11.99 17.24
N PRO A 106 7.57 -13.33 17.33
CA PRO A 106 7.80 -14.17 16.16
C PRO A 106 6.64 -14.11 15.14
N MET A 107 6.98 -14.16 13.86
CA MET A 107 6.03 -14.19 12.76
C MET A 107 6.03 -15.57 12.10
N VAL A 108 4.93 -16.29 12.29
CA VAL A 108 4.72 -17.63 11.72
C VAL A 108 4.16 -17.50 10.30
N ILE A 109 4.79 -18.19 9.34
CA ILE A 109 4.41 -18.20 7.93
C ILE A 109 4.34 -19.64 7.44
N ARG A 110 3.16 -20.10 7.04
CA ARG A 110 2.98 -21.43 6.44
C ARG A 110 3.56 -21.49 5.02
N LYS A 111 4.14 -22.64 4.65
CA LYS A 111 4.61 -22.89 3.27
C LYS A 111 3.42 -22.96 2.31
N PRO A 112 3.54 -22.48 1.05
CA PRO A 112 4.77 -22.10 0.35
C PRO A 112 5.14 -20.60 0.42
N ALA A 113 4.60 -19.82 1.36
CA ALA A 113 4.87 -18.37 1.45
C ALA A 113 6.31 -18.03 1.89
N ASP A 114 7.05 -19.00 2.41
CA ASP A 114 8.50 -18.93 2.66
C ASP A 114 9.33 -18.59 1.40
N ARG A 115 8.80 -18.90 0.20
CA ARG A 115 9.43 -18.48 -1.08
C ARG A 115 9.60 -16.97 -1.17
N PHE A 116 8.61 -16.23 -0.68
CA PHE A 116 8.66 -14.78 -0.71
C PHE A 116 9.70 -14.24 0.26
N LEU A 117 9.89 -14.88 1.43
CA LEU A 117 10.94 -14.49 2.39
C LEU A 117 12.33 -14.61 1.77
N ARG A 118 12.60 -15.69 1.02
CA ARG A 118 13.86 -15.86 0.27
C ARG A 118 14.04 -14.77 -0.78
N GLU A 119 12.98 -14.43 -1.50
CA GLU A 119 12.99 -13.36 -2.52
C GLU A 119 13.34 -11.99 -1.92
N ILE A 120 12.79 -11.66 -0.75
CA ILE A 120 13.07 -10.38 -0.08
C ILE A 120 14.26 -10.44 0.88
N GLY A 121 14.96 -11.57 1.00
CA GLY A 121 16.13 -11.72 1.87
C GLY A 121 15.83 -11.59 3.35
N VAL A 122 14.69 -12.12 3.82
CA VAL A 122 14.34 -12.18 5.24
C VAL A 122 14.65 -13.59 5.78
N ASP A 123 15.55 -13.66 6.75
CA ASP A 123 15.90 -14.92 7.42
C ASP A 123 14.74 -15.48 8.25
N TYR A 124 14.66 -16.80 8.31
CA TYR A 124 13.67 -17.55 9.08
C TYR A 124 14.22 -18.90 9.54
N GLU A 125 13.60 -19.46 10.56
CA GLU A 125 13.80 -20.83 11.04
C GLU A 125 12.77 -21.74 10.36
N ASP A 126 13.22 -22.86 9.78
CA ASP A 126 12.33 -23.82 9.09
C ASP A 126 11.86 -24.91 10.07
N GLU A 127 10.54 -24.98 10.27
CA GLU A 127 9.89 -25.89 11.22
C GLU A 127 9.08 -26.99 10.49
N GLY A 128 9.34 -27.22 9.21
CA GLY A 128 8.64 -28.22 8.40
C GLY A 128 7.49 -27.61 7.58
N PRO A 129 6.21 -27.69 8.00
CA PRO A 129 5.09 -27.14 7.24
C PRO A 129 4.98 -25.61 7.32
N PHE A 130 5.75 -24.97 8.19
CA PHE A 130 5.82 -23.51 8.34
C PHE A 130 7.25 -23.08 8.65
N VAL A 131 7.47 -21.76 8.59
CA VAL A 131 8.71 -21.11 8.98
C VAL A 131 8.41 -20.00 9.99
N VAL A 132 9.43 -19.61 10.76
CA VAL A 132 9.32 -18.57 11.78
C VAL A 132 10.34 -17.48 11.51
N VAL A 133 9.87 -16.27 11.21
CA VAL A 133 10.73 -15.09 11.20
C VAL A 133 10.89 -14.64 12.65
N LYS A 134 12.15 -14.43 13.07
CA LYS A 134 12.50 -14.11 14.47
C LYS A 134 11.69 -12.94 15.06
N HIS A 135 11.31 -11.98 14.22
CA HIS A 135 10.48 -10.84 14.59
C HIS A 135 9.63 -10.41 13.40
N ALA A 136 8.33 -10.22 13.61
CA ALA A 136 7.41 -9.64 12.62
C ALA A 136 7.92 -8.32 12.00
N ALA A 137 8.53 -7.43 12.81
CA ALA A 137 9.18 -6.22 12.38
C ALA A 137 10.33 -6.44 11.37
N LEU A 138 11.07 -7.56 11.44
CA LEU A 138 12.13 -7.86 10.47
C LEU A 138 11.54 -8.05 9.07
N PHE A 139 10.45 -8.82 8.96
CA PHE A 139 9.71 -8.96 7.70
C PHE A 139 9.20 -7.61 7.20
N THR A 140 8.47 -6.90 8.07
CA THR A 140 7.76 -5.67 7.69
C THR A 140 8.71 -4.54 7.30
N SER A 141 9.76 -4.29 8.07
CA SER A 141 10.75 -3.25 7.76
C SER A 141 11.56 -3.56 6.51
N THR A 142 11.93 -4.82 6.29
CA THR A 142 12.67 -5.23 5.09
C THR A 142 11.82 -5.05 3.83
N LEU A 143 10.58 -5.53 3.87
CA LEU A 143 9.63 -5.37 2.77
C LEU A 143 9.35 -3.88 2.49
N LEU A 144 9.05 -3.10 3.53
CA LEU A 144 8.79 -1.67 3.41
C LEU A 144 9.98 -0.93 2.80
N SER A 145 11.21 -1.21 3.26
CA SER A 145 12.43 -0.59 2.72
C SER A 145 12.58 -0.87 1.22
N LYS A 146 12.38 -2.12 0.79
CA LYS A 146 12.46 -2.49 -0.63
C LYS A 146 11.37 -1.83 -1.46
N VAL A 147 10.13 -1.76 -0.96
CA VAL A 147 9.01 -1.09 -1.64
C VAL A 147 9.27 0.40 -1.80
N LEU A 148 9.72 1.08 -0.74
CA LEU A 148 9.98 2.52 -0.77
C LEU A 148 11.20 2.91 -1.62
N ALA A 149 12.12 1.97 -1.88
CA ALA A 149 13.24 2.18 -2.77
C ALA A 149 12.88 2.11 -4.26
N MET A 150 11.65 1.66 -4.61
CA MET A 150 11.22 1.54 -6.00
C MET A 150 10.81 2.90 -6.57
N PRO A 151 11.33 3.31 -7.74
CA PRO A 151 11.14 4.67 -8.26
C PRO A 151 9.69 4.97 -8.68
N ASN A 152 8.89 3.93 -8.94
CA ASN A 152 7.51 4.05 -9.40
C ASN A 152 6.49 4.01 -8.24
N VAL A 153 6.93 3.75 -7.01
CA VAL A 153 6.11 3.70 -5.81
C VAL A 153 6.15 5.01 -5.03
N VAL A 154 5.00 5.46 -4.54
CA VAL A 154 4.88 6.54 -3.56
C VAL A 154 4.06 6.04 -2.38
N LEU A 155 4.51 6.35 -1.16
CA LEU A 155 3.71 6.18 0.06
C LEU A 155 3.24 7.55 0.57
N MET A 156 1.93 7.70 0.71
CA MET A 156 1.29 8.80 1.42
C MET A 156 0.68 8.24 2.71
N ASN A 157 1.48 8.22 3.77
CA ASN A 157 1.07 7.87 5.11
C ASN A 157 0.42 9.08 5.81
N ALA A 158 -0.27 8.83 6.93
CA ALA A 158 -1.15 9.80 7.60
C ALA A 158 -2.29 10.33 6.69
N THR A 159 -2.67 9.55 5.68
CA THR A 159 -3.73 9.87 4.72
C THR A 159 -4.77 8.76 4.73
N ALA A 160 -5.98 9.09 5.15
CA ALA A 160 -7.11 8.17 5.15
C ALA A 160 -7.85 8.24 3.80
N VAL A 161 -8.41 7.10 3.40
CA VAL A 161 -9.44 7.05 2.36
C VAL A 161 -10.79 7.08 3.06
N GLU A 162 -11.61 8.07 2.71
CA GLU A 162 -12.91 8.32 3.35
C GLU A 162 -14.08 7.92 2.44
N ASP A 163 -13.85 7.90 1.11
CA ASP A 163 -14.84 7.47 0.12
C ASP A 163 -14.15 6.87 -1.12
N LEU A 164 -14.94 6.27 -1.99
CA LEU A 164 -14.55 5.78 -3.31
C LEU A 164 -15.15 6.71 -4.38
N ILE A 165 -14.37 6.99 -5.42
CA ILE A 165 -14.91 7.67 -6.61
C ILE A 165 -15.60 6.59 -7.45
N VAL A 166 -16.92 6.72 -7.65
CA VAL A 166 -17.71 5.76 -8.42
C VAL A 166 -18.36 6.44 -9.61
N HIS A 167 -18.15 5.89 -10.81
CA HIS A 167 -18.70 6.40 -12.06
C HIS A 167 -19.26 5.26 -12.90
N SER A 168 -20.18 5.57 -13.81
CA SER A 168 -20.48 4.66 -14.92
C SER A 168 -19.28 4.59 -15.86
N ASP A 169 -18.84 3.38 -16.17
CA ASP A 169 -17.76 3.14 -17.13
C ASP A 169 -18.24 3.17 -18.59
N PHE A 170 -17.32 2.93 -19.52
CA PHE A 170 -17.60 2.92 -20.96
C PHE A 170 -18.60 1.82 -21.39
N GLU A 171 -18.84 0.81 -20.55
CA GLU A 171 -19.85 -0.24 -20.75
C GLU A 171 -21.18 0.08 -20.03
N GLY A 172 -21.29 1.26 -19.40
CA GLY A 172 -22.46 1.67 -18.63
C GLY A 172 -22.58 1.03 -17.25
N LYS A 173 -21.54 0.37 -16.73
CA LYS A 173 -21.53 -0.28 -15.41
C LYS A 173 -20.94 0.65 -14.35
N GLN A 174 -21.44 0.56 -13.12
CA GLN A 174 -20.79 1.25 -11.99
C GLN A 174 -19.38 0.68 -11.77
N ARG A 175 -18.39 1.57 -11.68
CA ARG A 175 -16.98 1.26 -11.51
C ARG A 175 -16.35 2.18 -10.47
N VAL A 176 -15.53 1.61 -9.61
CA VAL A 176 -14.62 2.36 -8.76
C VAL A 176 -13.48 2.91 -9.64
N ALA A 177 -13.34 4.23 -9.69
CA ALA A 177 -12.43 4.97 -10.58
C ALA A 177 -11.46 5.88 -9.82
N GLY A 178 -11.38 5.71 -8.50
CA GLY A 178 -10.45 6.43 -7.65
C GLY A 178 -10.87 6.38 -6.19
N VAL A 179 -10.21 7.22 -5.39
CA VAL A 179 -10.40 7.32 -3.94
C VAL A 179 -10.55 8.77 -3.52
N VAL A 180 -11.31 8.97 -2.46
CA VAL A 180 -11.49 10.26 -1.78
C VAL A 180 -10.64 10.22 -0.52
N THR A 181 -9.74 11.18 -0.39
CA THR A 181 -8.65 11.14 0.60
C THR A 181 -8.67 12.35 1.50
N ASN A 182 -8.22 12.18 2.74
CA ASN A 182 -7.97 13.31 3.62
C ASN A 182 -6.83 12.98 4.57
N TRP A 183 -6.35 13.98 5.31
CA TRP A 183 -5.51 13.70 6.47
C TRP A 183 -6.29 12.84 7.45
N THR A 184 -5.67 11.79 7.98
CA THR A 184 -6.37 10.88 8.90
C THR A 184 -6.93 11.59 10.13
N LEU A 185 -6.23 12.62 10.62
CA LEU A 185 -6.74 13.41 11.74
C LEU A 185 -7.97 14.23 11.37
N VAL A 186 -8.11 14.68 10.12
CA VAL A 186 -9.33 15.34 9.64
C VAL A 186 -10.47 14.32 9.58
N ALA A 187 -10.21 13.15 8.98
CA ALA A 187 -11.18 12.07 8.85
C ALA A 187 -11.75 11.57 10.20
N LEU A 188 -10.93 11.59 11.24
CA LEU A 188 -11.33 11.22 12.61
C LEU A 188 -12.05 12.33 13.39
N ASN A 189 -12.20 13.54 12.82
CA ASN A 189 -12.66 14.74 13.54
C ASN A 189 -13.70 15.57 12.77
N HIS A 190 -14.46 14.95 11.87
CA HIS A 190 -15.55 15.65 11.14
C HIS A 190 -16.63 16.23 12.08
N ASP A 191 -16.87 15.61 13.23
CA ASP A 191 -17.89 16.06 14.20
C ASP A 191 -17.38 17.13 15.18
N THR A 192 -16.09 17.48 15.15
CA THR A 192 -15.47 18.37 16.17
C THR A 192 -15.02 19.72 15.60
N GLN A 193 -15.20 19.96 14.30
CA GLN A 193 -14.82 21.19 13.59
C GLN A 193 -15.91 21.58 12.57
N SER A 194 -15.74 22.72 11.89
CA SER A 194 -16.50 22.97 10.66
C SER A 194 -16.12 21.96 9.57
N CYS A 195 -16.98 21.78 8.57
CA CYS A 195 -16.74 20.82 7.49
C CYS A 195 -15.37 21.05 6.82
N MET A 196 -14.61 19.98 6.65
CA MET A 196 -13.29 19.97 6.04
C MET A 196 -13.31 19.00 4.85
N ASP A 197 -13.63 19.54 3.68
CA ASP A 197 -13.80 18.73 2.47
C ASP A 197 -12.53 17.91 2.13
N PRO A 198 -12.71 16.71 1.60
CA PRO A 198 -11.60 15.84 1.22
C PRO A 198 -10.97 16.25 -0.12
N ASN A 199 -9.86 15.60 -0.47
CA ASN A 199 -9.21 15.63 -1.78
C ASN A 199 -9.47 14.31 -2.54
N THR A 200 -8.95 14.17 -3.76
CA THR A 200 -9.23 13.01 -4.64
C THR A 200 -8.01 12.51 -5.38
N ILE A 201 -7.97 11.20 -5.65
CA ILE A 201 -7.00 10.56 -6.54
C ILE A 201 -7.77 9.68 -7.53
N THR A 202 -7.56 9.90 -8.82
CA THR A 202 -8.12 9.08 -9.90
C THR A 202 -7.21 7.90 -10.20
N ALA A 203 -7.78 6.71 -10.33
CA ALA A 203 -7.04 5.52 -10.77
C ALA A 203 -7.98 4.49 -11.42
N PRO A 204 -7.52 3.75 -12.46
CA PRO A 204 -8.33 2.74 -13.12
C PRO A 204 -8.48 1.46 -12.28
N VAL A 205 -7.53 1.20 -11.36
CA VAL A 205 -7.51 0.03 -10.47
C VAL A 205 -7.17 0.46 -9.05
N ILE A 206 -8.05 0.08 -8.11
CA ILE A 206 -7.90 0.31 -6.68
C ILE A 206 -7.74 -1.07 -6.02
N ILE A 207 -6.75 -1.20 -5.15
CA ILE A 207 -6.50 -2.40 -4.34
C ILE A 207 -6.70 -2.02 -2.89
N SER A 208 -7.75 -2.55 -2.25
CA SER A 208 -8.01 -2.30 -0.83
C SER A 208 -7.52 -3.45 0.04
N ALA A 209 -6.66 -3.09 0.99
CA ALA A 209 -5.95 -3.98 1.90
C ALA A 209 -6.04 -3.47 3.35
N THR A 210 -7.20 -2.91 3.73
CA THR A 210 -7.39 -2.17 5.00
C THR A 210 -7.56 -3.05 6.24
N GLY A 211 -7.40 -4.36 6.09
CA GLY A 211 -7.58 -5.32 7.19
C GLY A 211 -9.04 -5.47 7.60
N HIS A 212 -9.29 -6.04 8.78
CA HIS A 212 -10.63 -6.33 9.28
C HIS A 212 -11.03 -5.51 10.52
N ASP A 213 -10.05 -5.05 11.31
CA ASP A 213 -10.27 -4.48 12.64
C ASP A 213 -10.04 -2.96 12.69
N GLY A 214 -10.55 -2.34 13.74
CA GLY A 214 -10.32 -0.93 14.07
C GLY A 214 -11.17 0.08 13.30
N PRO A 215 -11.03 1.38 13.62
CA PRO A 215 -11.87 2.45 13.08
C PRO A 215 -11.85 2.57 11.55
N MET A 216 -10.73 2.21 10.92
CA MET A 216 -10.52 2.28 9.46
C MET A 216 -10.49 0.90 8.78
N GLY A 217 -10.77 -0.18 9.53
CA GLY A 217 -10.71 -1.54 9.01
C GLY A 217 -11.87 -1.89 8.09
N ALA A 218 -11.58 -2.70 7.07
CA ALA A 218 -12.52 -3.15 6.05
C ALA A 218 -13.29 -2.00 5.37
N PHE A 219 -12.61 -0.88 5.16
CA PHE A 219 -13.21 0.35 4.68
C PHE A 219 -13.96 0.14 3.35
N SER A 220 -13.30 -0.38 2.32
CA SER A 220 -13.90 -0.50 1.00
C SER A 220 -15.03 -1.53 1.01
N ALA A 221 -14.88 -2.65 1.71
CA ALA A 221 -15.95 -3.64 1.87
C ALA A 221 -17.20 -3.01 2.51
N LYS A 222 -17.06 -2.26 3.60
CA LYS A 222 -18.17 -1.53 4.25
C LYS A 222 -18.73 -0.44 3.33
N ARG A 223 -17.86 0.24 2.57
CA ARG A 223 -18.28 1.31 1.68
C ARG A 223 -19.11 0.78 0.51
N LEU A 224 -18.81 -0.40 -0.04
CA LEU A 224 -19.63 -1.04 -1.06
C LEU A 224 -21.08 -1.25 -0.60
N VAL A 225 -21.30 -1.60 0.68
CA VAL A 225 -22.65 -1.76 1.23
C VAL A 225 -23.37 -0.41 1.32
N SER A 226 -22.75 0.59 1.95
CA SER A 226 -23.38 1.91 2.10
C SER A 226 -23.54 2.68 0.78
N ALA A 227 -22.75 2.36 -0.24
CA ALA A 227 -22.89 2.89 -1.60
C ALA A 227 -23.91 2.12 -2.46
N GLY A 228 -24.51 1.03 -1.94
CA GLY A 228 -25.50 0.22 -2.66
C GLY A 228 -24.92 -0.70 -3.76
N LEU A 229 -23.60 -0.90 -3.76
CA LEU A 229 -22.91 -1.82 -4.69
C LEU A 229 -22.87 -3.27 -4.19
N LEU A 230 -23.11 -3.45 -2.89
CA LEU A 230 -23.22 -4.75 -2.23
C LEU A 230 -24.43 -4.73 -1.29
N LYS A 231 -25.18 -5.83 -1.22
CA LYS A 231 -26.37 -5.90 -0.36
C LYS A 231 -26.01 -5.87 1.13
N GLU A 232 -25.07 -6.72 1.53
CA GLU A 232 -24.64 -6.89 2.92
C GLU A 232 -23.24 -7.52 2.95
N LEU A 233 -22.52 -7.36 4.07
CA LEU A 233 -21.24 -8.02 4.30
C LEU A 233 -21.42 -9.49 4.62
N GLY A 234 -20.46 -10.32 4.19
CA GLY A 234 -20.36 -11.71 4.63
C GLY A 234 -20.03 -11.84 6.13
N ASN A 235 -19.35 -10.85 6.70
CA ASN A 235 -18.86 -10.78 8.09
C ASN A 235 -17.83 -11.87 8.45
N MET A 236 -16.64 -11.46 8.87
CA MET A 236 -15.56 -12.38 9.24
C MET A 236 -16.02 -13.40 10.30
N ARG A 237 -15.67 -14.68 10.10
CA ARG A 237 -16.08 -15.80 10.97
C ARG A 237 -15.01 -16.15 12.00
N GLY A 238 -15.33 -17.13 12.86
CA GLY A 238 -14.41 -17.65 13.88
C GLY A 238 -13.07 -18.13 13.32
N LEU A 239 -12.10 -18.33 14.20
CA LEU A 239 -10.73 -18.68 13.82
C LEU A 239 -10.63 -20.14 13.33
N ASP A 240 -10.13 -20.32 12.12
CA ASP A 240 -9.73 -21.62 11.55
C ASP A 240 -8.62 -21.37 10.52
N MET A 241 -7.36 -21.57 10.91
CA MET A 241 -6.20 -21.30 10.05
C MET A 241 -6.18 -22.12 8.76
N ASN A 242 -6.65 -23.37 8.81
CA ASN A 242 -6.60 -24.28 7.66
C ASN A 242 -7.60 -23.87 6.59
N ARG A 243 -8.79 -23.41 7.00
CA ARG A 243 -9.81 -22.91 6.09
C ARG A 243 -9.55 -21.46 5.66
N ALA A 244 -9.13 -20.61 6.60
CA ALA A 244 -8.96 -19.18 6.38
C ALA A 244 -7.89 -18.87 5.34
N GLU A 245 -6.66 -19.37 5.51
CA GLU A 245 -5.55 -18.94 4.66
C GLU A 245 -5.75 -19.23 3.17
N PRO A 246 -6.16 -20.46 2.77
CA PRO A 246 -6.48 -20.73 1.37
C PRO A 246 -7.70 -19.95 0.87
N ALA A 247 -8.74 -19.76 1.70
CA ALA A 247 -9.93 -19.01 1.30
C ALA A 247 -9.59 -17.55 0.95
N ILE A 248 -8.74 -16.90 1.75
CA ILE A 248 -8.32 -15.51 1.49
C ILE A 248 -7.46 -15.41 0.23
N VAL A 249 -6.45 -16.29 0.09
CA VAL A 249 -5.58 -16.27 -1.10
C VAL A 249 -6.40 -16.57 -2.35
N ASN A 250 -7.19 -17.65 -2.36
CA ASN A 250 -7.96 -18.04 -3.54
C ASN A 250 -9.12 -17.08 -3.83
N GLY A 251 -9.68 -16.42 -2.82
CA GLY A 251 -10.76 -15.45 -2.98
C GLY A 251 -10.31 -14.07 -3.46
N THR A 252 -9.04 -13.70 -3.29
CA THR A 252 -8.53 -12.35 -3.68
C THR A 252 -8.77 -12.10 -5.16
N ARG A 253 -9.50 -11.02 -5.47
CA ARG A 253 -10.02 -10.72 -6.83
C ARG A 253 -10.53 -9.29 -6.94
N GLU A 254 -10.83 -8.87 -8.16
CA GLU A 254 -11.73 -7.74 -8.44
C GLU A 254 -13.16 -8.10 -7.97
N VAL A 255 -13.62 -7.49 -6.88
CA VAL A 255 -14.95 -7.80 -6.29
C VAL A 255 -16.07 -7.00 -6.93
N THR A 256 -15.74 -5.83 -7.48
CA THR A 256 -16.60 -4.98 -8.30
C THR A 256 -15.69 -4.25 -9.31
N PRO A 257 -16.17 -3.82 -10.49
CA PRO A 257 -15.31 -3.21 -11.49
C PRO A 257 -14.43 -2.08 -10.93
N GLY A 258 -13.11 -2.21 -11.10
CA GLY A 258 -12.09 -1.28 -10.63
C GLY A 258 -11.62 -1.47 -9.18
N LEU A 259 -12.20 -2.37 -8.39
CA LEU A 259 -11.82 -2.59 -6.98
C LEU A 259 -11.44 -4.05 -6.70
N ILE A 260 -10.18 -4.25 -6.37
CA ILE A 260 -9.62 -5.51 -5.88
C ILE A 260 -9.59 -5.49 -4.35
N LEU A 261 -10.11 -6.54 -3.70
CA LEU A 261 -9.95 -6.73 -2.26
C LEU A 261 -8.91 -7.82 -1.97
N THR A 262 -8.04 -7.54 -1.00
CA THR A 262 -6.95 -8.43 -0.59
C THR A 262 -6.78 -8.44 0.92
N GLY A 263 -6.09 -9.46 1.43
CA GLY A 263 -5.84 -9.65 2.84
C GLY A 263 -7.12 -9.84 3.64
N MET A 264 -7.10 -9.44 4.91
CA MET A 264 -8.21 -9.69 5.82
C MET A 264 -9.47 -8.86 5.54
N GLU A 265 -9.39 -7.78 4.76
CA GLU A 265 -10.59 -7.04 4.34
C GLU A 265 -11.54 -7.93 3.51
N LEU A 266 -10.98 -8.82 2.69
CA LEU A 266 -11.75 -9.79 1.93
C LEU A 266 -12.55 -10.75 2.84
N SER A 267 -12.08 -11.02 4.05
CA SER A 267 -12.79 -11.90 4.98
C SER A 267 -14.12 -11.30 5.45
N GLU A 268 -14.19 -9.97 5.57
CA GLU A 268 -15.42 -9.25 5.92
C GLU A 268 -16.39 -9.22 4.74
N HIS A 269 -15.85 -9.03 3.53
CA HIS A 269 -16.63 -9.08 2.30
C HIS A 269 -17.26 -10.46 2.07
N ASP A 270 -16.46 -11.53 2.07
CA ASP A 270 -16.90 -12.88 1.70
C ASP A 270 -17.44 -13.69 2.89
N GLY A 271 -17.18 -13.27 4.12
CA GLY A 271 -17.57 -14.01 5.33
C GLY A 271 -16.72 -15.26 5.57
N SER A 272 -15.41 -15.13 5.40
CA SER A 272 -14.42 -16.20 5.61
C SER A 272 -13.96 -16.29 7.08
N ASN A 273 -13.42 -17.45 7.48
CA ASN A 273 -12.74 -17.60 8.77
C ASN A 273 -11.51 -16.67 8.87
N ARG A 274 -11.15 -16.28 10.09
CA ARG A 274 -9.87 -15.60 10.37
C ARG A 274 -8.75 -16.61 10.66
N MET A 275 -7.49 -16.24 10.38
CA MET A 275 -6.33 -17.09 10.68
C MET A 275 -5.61 -16.72 11.99
N GLY A 276 -5.82 -15.52 12.54
CA GLY A 276 -5.10 -15.10 13.75
C GLY A 276 -3.60 -14.88 13.46
N PRO A 277 -2.67 -15.33 14.32
CA PRO A 277 -1.26 -14.95 14.27
C PRO A 277 -0.41 -15.76 13.27
N THR A 278 -0.87 -15.91 12.02
CA THR A 278 -0.10 -16.48 10.89
C THR A 278 -0.28 -15.59 9.66
N PHE A 279 0.80 -15.40 8.90
CA PHE A 279 0.90 -14.32 7.90
C PHE A 279 1.04 -14.80 6.45
N GLY A 280 1.08 -16.12 6.22
CA GLY A 280 1.28 -16.69 4.88
C GLY A 280 0.20 -16.26 3.89
N ALA A 281 -1.06 -16.23 4.31
CA ALA A 281 -2.16 -15.75 3.49
C ALA A 281 -2.04 -14.28 3.10
N MET A 282 -1.52 -13.41 3.98
CA MET A 282 -1.40 -11.98 3.65
C MET A 282 -0.41 -11.78 2.51
N ILE A 283 0.71 -12.51 2.54
CA ILE A 283 1.71 -12.53 1.46
C ILE A 283 1.09 -13.06 0.17
N GLY A 284 0.51 -14.27 0.21
CA GLY A 284 -0.05 -14.91 -0.98
C GLY A 284 -1.20 -14.12 -1.60
N SER A 285 -2.06 -13.54 -0.76
CA SER A 285 -3.19 -12.70 -1.16
C SER A 285 -2.70 -11.39 -1.80
N GLY A 286 -1.74 -10.69 -1.19
CA GLY A 286 -1.15 -9.49 -1.78
C GLY A 286 -0.50 -9.75 -3.15
N ILE A 287 0.25 -10.84 -3.28
CA ILE A 287 0.83 -11.25 -4.57
C ILE A 287 -0.26 -11.56 -5.60
N LYS A 288 -1.36 -12.22 -5.20
CA LYS A 288 -2.48 -12.46 -6.11
C LYS A 288 -3.17 -11.17 -6.54
N ALA A 289 -3.33 -10.20 -5.62
CA ALA A 289 -3.90 -8.90 -5.95
C ALA A 289 -3.10 -8.14 -6.99
N ALA A 290 -1.75 -8.21 -6.93
CA ALA A 290 -0.88 -7.64 -7.96
C ALA A 290 -1.15 -8.28 -9.34
N LYS A 291 -1.26 -9.61 -9.40
CA LYS A 291 -1.57 -10.34 -10.65
C LYS A 291 -2.95 -9.99 -11.22
N GLU A 292 -3.94 -9.78 -10.37
CA GLU A 292 -5.26 -9.33 -10.81
C GLU A 292 -5.22 -7.91 -11.37
N ALA A 293 -4.44 -7.02 -10.76
CA ALA A 293 -4.24 -5.66 -11.28
C ALA A 293 -3.57 -5.68 -12.67
N GLU A 294 -2.50 -6.47 -12.84
CA GLU A 294 -1.85 -6.70 -14.13
C GLU A 294 -2.83 -7.22 -15.18
N ARG A 295 -3.57 -8.29 -14.84
CA ARG A 295 -4.58 -8.88 -15.73
C ARG A 295 -5.61 -7.86 -16.20
N ILE A 296 -6.06 -6.97 -15.32
CA ILE A 296 -6.99 -5.90 -15.69
C ILE A 296 -6.29 -4.94 -16.65
N LEU A 297 -5.14 -4.37 -16.25
CA LEU A 297 -4.43 -3.34 -17.01
C LEU A 297 -3.97 -3.81 -18.39
N ASP A 298 -3.64 -5.09 -18.56
CA ASP A 298 -3.22 -5.65 -19.84
C ASP A 298 -4.38 -5.85 -20.84
N THR A 299 -5.62 -5.75 -20.39
CA THR A 299 -6.82 -6.00 -21.21
C THR A 299 -7.64 -4.75 -21.50
N VAL A 300 -7.19 -3.57 -21.02
CA VAL A 300 -7.96 -2.33 -21.07
C VAL A 300 -7.14 -1.17 -21.59
N GLU A 301 -7.80 -0.26 -22.30
CA GLU A 301 -7.20 1.02 -22.68
C GLU A 301 -7.45 2.05 -21.57
N VAL A 302 -6.37 2.67 -21.07
CA VAL A 302 -6.43 3.68 -20.00
C VAL A 302 -6.02 5.05 -20.55
N VAL A 303 -6.89 6.05 -20.40
CA VAL A 303 -6.61 7.46 -20.74
C VAL A 303 -6.90 8.34 -19.53
N GLY A 304 -5.88 9.06 -19.06
CA GLY A 304 -6.04 9.96 -17.91
C GLY A 304 -6.50 9.26 -16.63
N GLY A 305 -6.06 8.01 -16.41
CA GLY A 305 -6.45 7.18 -15.26
C GLY A 305 -7.85 6.58 -15.35
N LYS A 306 -8.52 6.65 -16.51
CA LYS A 306 -9.84 6.07 -16.73
C LYS A 306 -9.76 4.97 -17.77
N ILE A 307 -10.46 3.87 -17.54
CA ILE A 307 -10.64 2.82 -18.55
C ILE A 307 -11.65 3.32 -19.59
N VAL A 308 -11.23 3.41 -20.85
CA VAL A 308 -12.05 3.92 -21.97
C VAL A 308 -12.42 2.86 -23.00
N GLY A 309 -11.80 1.69 -22.92
CA GLY A 309 -12.03 0.59 -23.85
C GLY A 309 -11.34 -0.69 -23.42
N ARG A 310 -11.49 -1.74 -24.23
CA ARG A 310 -10.75 -2.99 -24.10
C ARG A 310 -9.69 -3.08 -25.19
N ILE A 311 -8.54 -3.64 -24.86
CA ILE A 311 -7.52 -4.00 -25.84
C ILE A 311 -7.96 -5.33 -26.46
N THR A 312 -8.32 -5.34 -27.74
CA THR A 312 -8.48 -6.58 -28.50
C THR A 312 -7.10 -7.15 -28.81
N ALA A 313 -6.90 -8.42 -28.47
CA ALA A 313 -5.73 -9.20 -28.86
C ALA A 313 -5.57 -9.30 -30.39
#